data_AF-A0A7C7XU65-F1
#
_entry.id   AF-A0A7C7XU65-F1
#
_cell.length_a   1.000
_cell.length_b   1.000
_cell.length_c   1.000
_cell.angle_alpha   90.00
_cell.angle_beta   90.00
_cell.angle_gamma   90.00
#
_symmetry.space_group_name_H-M   'P 1'
#
loop_
_entity.id
_entity.type
_entity.pdbx_description
1 polymer ?
#
loop_
_entity_poly.entity_id
_entity_poly.type
_entity_poly.pdbx_seq_one_letter_code
_entity_poly.pdbx_strand_id
1 'polypeptide(L)'
;MVLIYAAFPIAQVVRSAGDSLAASKSGIVDFFFKDVIVVHIKALGHITALAALFGAICATIGWVLGSGGMSISAGLTDGFAYAYALPVDAMAAFTSMLGLDFVGGFIGDFFAWDVTGSEATGYTLDGALAVGWQYVQVAIILAQLYVALAFYSFFYGILSSLFNWIKNPSLPIKTS
;
A
#
# COMPACT_ATOMS: atom_id res chain seq x y z
N MET A 1 18.77 -1.54 18.06
CA MET A 1 19.06 -2.97 17.84
C MET A 1 17.86 -3.74 17.29
N VAL A 2 16.63 -3.46 17.72
CA VAL A 2 15.40 -4.10 17.18
C VAL A 2 15.22 -3.87 15.67
N LEU A 3 15.58 -2.69 15.17
CA LEU A 3 15.45 -2.33 13.74
C LEU A 3 16.37 -3.13 12.80
N ILE A 4 17.51 -3.62 13.30
CA ILE A 4 18.41 -4.48 12.51
C ILE A 4 17.73 -5.83 12.23
N TYR A 5 16.87 -6.31 13.15
CA TYR A 5 16.09 -7.52 12.93
C TYR A 5 15.00 -7.35 11.86
N ALA A 6 14.51 -6.12 11.63
CA ALA A 6 13.52 -5.84 10.57
C ALA A 6 14.08 -6.07 9.16
N ALA A 7 15.41 -5.98 8.99
CA ALA A 7 16.06 -6.20 7.70
C ALA A 7 15.85 -7.64 7.16
N PHE A 8 15.75 -8.63 8.05
CA PHE A 8 15.53 -10.03 7.66
C PHE A 8 14.15 -10.26 7.04
N PRO A 9 13.03 -9.90 7.70
CA PRO A 9 11.70 -9.95 7.10
C PRO A 9 11.58 -9.13 5.81
N ILE A 10 12.17 -7.93 5.77
CA ILE A 10 12.17 -7.08 4.57
C ILE A 10 12.88 -7.78 3.40
N ALA A 11 14.03 -8.41 3.64
CA ALA A 11 14.74 -9.18 2.61
C ALA A 11 13.91 -10.38 2.11
N GLN A 12 13.11 -11.02 2.98
CA GLN A 12 12.20 -12.09 2.57
C GLN A 12 11.05 -11.56 1.71
N VAL A 13 10.52 -10.36 1.99
CA VAL A 13 9.51 -9.71 1.13
C VAL A 13 10.09 -9.42 -0.26
N VAL A 14 11.30 -8.87 -0.34
CA VAL A 14 11.96 -8.61 -1.63
C VAL A 14 12.25 -9.91 -2.39
N ARG A 15 12.71 -10.96 -1.68
CA ARG A 15 12.95 -12.27 -2.28
C ARG A 15 11.67 -12.91 -2.80
N SER A 16 10.60 -12.93 -2.01
CA SER A 16 9.31 -13.49 -2.42
C SER A 16 8.68 -12.72 -3.59
N ALA A 17 8.86 -11.41 -3.64
CA ALA A 17 8.51 -10.59 -4.80
C ALA A 17 9.30 -11.03 -6.04
N GLY A 18 10.61 -11.22 -5.91
CA GLY A 18 11.47 -11.75 -6.97
C GLY A 18 11.07 -13.16 -7.44
N ASP A 19 10.77 -14.07 -6.51
CA ASP A 19 10.32 -15.44 -6.83
C ASP A 19 8.96 -15.42 -7.55
N SER A 20 8.03 -14.53 -7.16
CA SER A 20 6.75 -14.34 -7.84
C SER A 20 6.90 -13.81 -9.26
N LEU A 21 7.89 -12.93 -9.50
CA LEU A 21 8.23 -12.44 -10.83
C LEU A 21 8.86 -13.54 -11.69
N ALA A 22 9.83 -14.27 -11.14
CA ALA A 22 10.51 -15.36 -11.84
C ALA A 22 9.56 -16.52 -12.21
N ALA A 23 8.51 -16.73 -11.42
CA ALA A 23 7.49 -17.73 -11.69
C ALA A 23 6.39 -17.28 -12.68
N SER A 24 6.39 -16.01 -13.11
CA SER A 24 5.35 -15.52 -14.04
C SER A 24 5.48 -16.19 -15.41
N LYS A 25 4.36 -16.72 -15.89
CA LYS A 25 4.22 -17.30 -17.26
C LYS A 25 3.53 -16.34 -18.23
N SER A 26 3.41 -15.06 -17.86
CA SER A 26 2.67 -14.06 -18.63
C SER A 26 3.43 -13.60 -19.87
N GLY A 27 2.72 -13.15 -20.91
CA GLY A 27 3.36 -12.54 -22.09
C GLY A 27 4.12 -11.27 -21.71
N ILE A 28 5.13 -10.85 -22.49
CA ILE A 28 6.05 -9.77 -22.11
C ILE A 28 5.35 -8.46 -21.70
N VAL A 29 4.23 -8.11 -22.37
CA VAL A 29 3.44 -6.90 -22.06
C VAL A 29 2.72 -7.04 -20.72
N ASP A 30 2.11 -8.19 -20.47
CA ASP A 30 1.38 -8.44 -19.23
C ASP A 30 2.36 -8.61 -18.06
N PHE A 31 3.53 -9.18 -18.31
CA PHE A 31 4.59 -9.26 -17.31
C PHE A 31 5.03 -7.86 -16.83
N PHE A 32 5.37 -6.95 -17.75
CA PHE A 32 5.82 -5.60 -17.38
C PHE A 32 4.71 -4.71 -16.82
N PHE A 33 3.54 -4.69 -17.46
CA PHE A 33 2.47 -3.76 -17.10
C PHE A 33 1.49 -4.30 -16.07
N LYS A 34 1.52 -5.58 -15.73
CA LYS A 34 0.68 -6.14 -14.66
C LYS A 34 1.54 -6.70 -13.55
N ASP A 35 2.32 -7.73 -13.86
CA ASP A 35 2.95 -8.53 -12.83
C ASP A 35 4.03 -7.76 -12.08
N VAL A 36 4.90 -7.03 -12.80
CA VAL A 36 5.93 -6.18 -12.18
C VAL A 36 5.33 -5.11 -11.29
N ILE A 37 4.31 -4.40 -11.76
CA ILE A 37 3.71 -3.29 -10.99
C ILE A 37 2.92 -3.81 -9.78
N VAL A 38 2.12 -4.86 -9.95
CA VAL A 38 1.36 -5.49 -8.85
C VAL A 38 2.31 -6.04 -7.79
N VAL A 39 3.39 -6.70 -8.20
CA VAL A 39 4.41 -7.22 -7.27
C VAL A 39 5.15 -6.08 -6.57
N HIS A 40 5.48 -5.00 -7.28
CA HIS A 40 6.14 -3.83 -6.70
C HIS A 40 5.28 -3.14 -5.63
N ILE A 41 4.00 -2.90 -5.93
CA ILE A 41 3.03 -2.33 -4.97
C ILE A 41 2.91 -3.23 -3.74
N LYS A 42 2.77 -4.56 -3.93
CA LYS A 42 2.73 -5.52 -2.82
C LYS A 42 4.00 -5.50 -1.98
N ALA A 43 5.17 -5.53 -2.61
CA ALA A 43 6.44 -5.58 -1.94
C ALA A 43 6.63 -4.34 -1.06
N LEU A 44 6.45 -3.14 -1.63
CA LEU A 44 6.59 -1.90 -0.89
C LEU A 44 5.56 -1.78 0.24
N GLY A 45 4.30 -2.16 0.02
CA GLY A 45 3.30 -2.11 1.09
C GLY A 45 3.57 -3.07 2.25
N HIS A 46 4.08 -4.28 1.97
CA HIS A 46 4.48 -5.20 3.04
C HIS A 46 5.73 -4.70 3.77
N ILE A 47 6.68 -4.09 3.06
CA ILE A 47 7.87 -3.46 3.67
C ILE A 47 7.45 -2.33 4.61
N THR A 48 6.51 -1.47 4.20
CA THR A 48 6.01 -0.37 5.04
C THR A 48 5.18 -0.87 6.22
N ALA A 49 4.36 -1.90 6.05
CA ALA A 49 3.65 -2.52 7.16
C ALA A 49 4.62 -3.12 8.19
N LEU A 50 5.69 -3.79 7.73
CA LEU A 50 6.75 -4.28 8.60
C LEU A 50 7.47 -3.13 9.30
N ALA A 51 7.81 -2.06 8.58
CA ALA A 51 8.42 -0.87 9.17
C ALA A 51 7.51 -0.26 10.26
N ALA A 52 6.23 -0.07 9.99
CA ALA A 52 5.27 0.43 10.98
C ALA A 52 5.17 -0.52 12.20
N LEU A 53 5.16 -1.84 11.99
CA LEU A 53 5.12 -2.83 13.06
C LEU A 53 6.36 -2.77 13.96
N PHE A 54 7.55 -2.74 13.37
CA PHE A 54 8.80 -2.59 14.13
C PHE A 54 8.88 -1.22 14.82
N GLY A 55 8.25 -0.18 14.24
CA GLY A 55 8.06 1.12 14.86
C GLY A 55 7.20 1.04 16.12
N ALA A 56 6.06 0.37 16.05
CA ALA A 56 5.16 0.13 17.18
C ALA A 56 5.83 -0.71 18.30
N ILE A 57 6.63 -1.72 17.92
CA ILE A 57 7.42 -2.52 18.88
C ILE A 57 8.45 -1.64 19.60
N CYS A 58 9.18 -0.79 18.87
CA CYS A 58 10.13 0.15 19.47
C CYS A 58 9.44 1.15 20.41
N ALA A 59 8.26 1.64 20.05
CA ALA A 59 7.48 2.54 20.91
C ALA A 59 6.94 1.82 22.16
N THR A 60 6.56 0.54 22.06
CA THR A 60 6.20 -0.29 23.22
C THR A 60 7.37 -0.39 24.19
N ILE A 61 8.58 -0.66 23.68
CA ILE A 61 9.79 -0.73 24.50
C ILE A 61 10.11 0.64 25.12
N GLY A 62 9.98 1.73 24.35
CA GLY A 62 10.16 3.09 24.84
C GLY A 62 9.21 3.43 25.99
N TRP A 63 7.93 3.05 25.85
CA TRP A 63 6.93 3.19 26.89
C TRP A 63 7.28 2.40 28.15
N VAL A 64 7.63 1.11 28.03
CA VAL A 64 8.02 0.26 29.18
C VAL A 64 9.23 0.81 29.92
N LEU A 65 10.22 1.32 29.19
CA LEU A 65 11.46 1.85 29.77
C LEU A 65 11.33 3.31 30.23
N GLY A 66 10.16 3.95 30.04
CA GLY A 66 9.96 5.37 30.34
C GLY A 66 10.80 6.31 29.47
N SER A 67 11.39 5.81 28.39
CA SER A 67 12.24 6.55 27.46
C SER A 67 11.45 6.99 26.23
N GLY A 68 11.29 8.30 26.02
CA GLY A 68 10.71 8.83 24.79
C GLY A 68 11.65 8.64 23.57
N GLY A 69 11.08 8.69 22.36
CA GLY A 69 11.87 8.84 21.12
C GLY A 69 12.38 7.55 20.45
N MET A 70 11.94 6.36 20.87
CA MET A 70 12.24 5.11 20.16
C MET A 70 11.19 4.82 19.08
N SER A 71 11.13 5.63 18.01
CA SER A 71 10.24 5.41 16.86
C SER A 71 11.04 5.14 15.57
N ILE A 72 10.39 4.51 14.58
CA ILE A 72 10.94 4.39 13.23
C ILE A 72 10.89 5.75 12.53
N SER A 73 11.93 6.07 11.77
CA SER A 73 12.00 7.31 11.00
C SER A 73 10.92 7.33 9.90
N ALA A 74 10.27 8.49 9.77
CA ALA A 74 9.22 8.78 8.78
C ALA A 74 9.60 8.48 7.31
N GLY A 75 10.91 8.35 7.01
CA GLY A 75 11.39 8.10 5.65
C GLY A 75 11.01 6.74 5.05
N LEU A 76 10.68 5.71 5.85
CA LEU A 76 10.18 4.42 5.32
C LEU A 76 8.68 4.44 5.00
N THR A 77 7.91 5.31 5.65
CA THR A 77 6.48 5.51 5.38
C THR A 77 6.24 6.35 4.12
N ASP A 78 7.12 7.30 3.81
CA ASP A 78 7.00 8.17 2.62
C ASP A 78 7.14 7.40 1.29
N GLY A 79 7.98 6.37 1.25
CA GLY A 79 8.16 5.53 0.05
C GLY A 79 6.91 4.72 -0.32
N PHE A 80 6.00 4.51 0.64
CA PHE A 80 4.73 3.82 0.41
C PHE A 80 3.74 4.69 -0.34
N ALA A 81 3.63 5.97 0.05
CA ALA A 81 2.74 6.95 -0.59
C ALA A 81 3.01 7.04 -2.10
N TYR A 82 4.28 7.04 -2.49
CA TYR A 82 4.67 7.05 -3.89
C TYR A 82 4.22 5.78 -4.66
N ALA A 83 4.28 4.60 -4.03
CA ALA A 83 4.01 3.33 -4.68
C ALA A 83 2.54 3.16 -5.08
N TYR A 84 1.60 3.70 -4.30
CA TYR A 84 0.16 3.61 -4.56
C TYR A 84 -0.47 4.90 -5.10
N ALA A 85 0.29 6.00 -5.16
CA ALA A 85 -0.21 7.29 -5.67
C ALA A 85 -0.87 7.15 -7.05
N LEU A 86 -0.19 6.48 -8.00
CA LEU A 86 -0.69 6.36 -9.37
C LEU A 86 -2.06 5.64 -9.46
N PRO A 87 -2.26 4.44 -8.87
CA PRO A 87 -3.58 3.80 -8.86
C PRO A 87 -4.66 4.64 -8.15
N VAL A 88 -4.31 5.36 -7.07
CA VAL A 88 -5.26 6.15 -6.29
C VAL A 88 -5.66 7.43 -7.02
N ASP A 89 -4.70 8.15 -7.59
CA ASP A 89 -4.94 9.34 -8.42
C ASP A 89 -5.77 9.00 -9.66
N ALA A 90 -5.50 7.86 -10.28
CA ALA A 90 -6.32 7.36 -11.39
C ALA A 90 -7.77 7.10 -10.95
N MET A 91 -7.98 6.54 -9.76
CA MET A 91 -9.32 6.31 -9.20
C MET A 91 -10.03 7.62 -8.83
N ALA A 92 -9.31 8.61 -8.30
CA ALA A 92 -9.84 9.93 -8.03
C ALA A 92 -10.28 10.63 -9.34
N ALA A 93 -9.45 10.59 -10.38
CA ALA A 93 -9.80 11.14 -11.69
C ALA A 93 -10.99 10.41 -12.33
N PHE A 94 -11.04 9.08 -12.23
CA PHE A 94 -12.12 8.26 -12.77
C PHE A 94 -13.46 8.53 -12.05
N THR A 95 -13.45 8.58 -10.72
CA THR A 95 -14.66 8.90 -9.95
C THR A 95 -15.17 10.31 -10.25
N SER A 96 -14.27 11.29 -10.40
CA SER A 96 -14.66 12.64 -10.82
C SER A 96 -15.24 12.68 -12.24
N MET A 97 -14.64 11.94 -13.18
CA MET A 97 -15.16 11.82 -14.56
C MET A 97 -16.58 11.21 -14.61
N LEU A 98 -16.92 10.35 -13.66
CA LEU A 98 -18.25 9.74 -13.54
C LEU A 98 -19.24 10.55 -12.69
N GLY A 99 -18.84 11.70 -12.14
CA GLY A 99 -19.65 12.49 -11.21
C GLY A 99 -19.87 11.80 -9.86
N LEU A 100 -18.96 10.89 -9.48
CA LEU A 100 -18.93 10.18 -8.21
C LEU A 100 -17.97 10.86 -7.22
N ASP A 101 -17.94 12.19 -7.17
CA ASP A 101 -17.00 12.95 -6.33
C ASP A 101 -17.13 12.61 -4.83
N PHE A 102 -18.32 12.18 -4.38
CA PHE A 102 -18.51 11.62 -3.03
C PHE A 102 -17.64 10.39 -2.76
N VAL A 103 -17.55 9.48 -3.73
CA VAL A 103 -16.71 8.27 -3.63
C VAL A 103 -15.24 8.65 -3.69
N GLY A 104 -14.87 9.60 -4.55
CA GLY A 104 -13.53 10.17 -4.60
C GLY A 104 -13.10 10.78 -3.27
N GLY A 105 -13.98 11.53 -2.61
CA GLY A 105 -13.76 12.09 -1.27
C GLY A 105 -13.54 11.01 -0.21
N PHE A 106 -14.40 9.98 -0.17
CA PHE A 106 -14.24 8.87 0.76
C PHE A 106 -12.91 8.11 0.57
N ILE A 107 -12.50 7.90 -0.68
CA ILE A 107 -11.21 7.26 -0.99
C ILE A 107 -10.06 8.15 -0.51
N GLY A 108 -10.12 9.46 -0.77
CA GLY A 108 -9.14 10.43 -0.27
C GLY A 108 -9.01 10.39 1.25
N ASP A 109 -10.13 10.45 1.96
CA ASP A 109 -10.19 10.38 3.43
C ASP A 109 -9.63 9.05 3.96
N PHE A 110 -9.92 7.93 3.31
CA PHE A 110 -9.41 6.61 3.70
C PHE A 110 -7.89 6.49 3.54
N PHE A 111 -7.32 7.03 2.46
CA PHE A 111 -5.86 7.04 2.25
C PHE A 111 -5.14 8.08 3.11
N ALA A 112 -5.82 9.17 3.49
CA ALA A 112 -5.32 10.15 4.45
C ALA A 112 -5.50 9.73 5.92
N TRP A 113 -6.20 8.61 6.17
CA TRP A 113 -6.50 8.17 7.53
C TRP A 113 -5.24 7.73 8.27
N ASP A 114 -4.87 8.52 9.28
CA ASP A 114 -3.81 8.24 10.23
C ASP A 114 -4.34 8.31 11.65
N VAL A 115 -4.14 7.22 12.42
CA VAL A 115 -4.53 7.15 13.84
C VAL A 115 -3.35 7.34 14.79
N THR A 116 -2.15 7.61 14.27
CA THR A 116 -0.94 7.84 15.09
C THR A 116 -0.78 9.29 15.49
N GLY A 117 -1.74 9.82 16.25
CA GLY A 117 -1.77 11.24 16.63
C GLY A 117 -0.96 11.63 17.87
N SER A 118 -0.44 10.68 18.65
CA SER A 118 0.22 10.98 19.93
C SER A 118 1.51 10.18 20.12
N GLU A 119 2.57 10.86 20.52
CA GLU A 119 3.83 10.19 20.90
C GLU A 119 3.65 9.50 22.25
N ALA A 120 4.12 8.25 22.36
CA ALA A 120 4.14 7.54 23.63
C ALA A 120 5.16 8.20 24.57
N THR A 121 4.69 9.02 25.51
CA THR A 121 5.53 9.74 26.47
C THR A 121 5.36 9.17 27.88
N GLY A 122 6.45 8.60 28.41
CA GLY A 122 6.53 8.04 29.75
C GLY A 122 5.69 6.77 29.96
N TYR A 123 5.85 6.13 31.12
CA TYR A 123 5.07 4.96 31.53
C TYR A 123 3.69 5.39 32.06
N THR A 124 2.83 5.85 31.15
CA THR A 124 1.49 6.38 31.45
C THR A 124 0.41 5.61 30.70
N LEU A 125 -0.85 5.67 31.16
CA LEU A 125 -2.00 5.09 30.45
C LEU A 125 -2.18 5.70 29.06
N ASP A 126 -1.92 7.00 28.91
CA ASP A 126 -1.96 7.69 27.63
C ASP A 126 -0.85 7.20 26.68
N GLY A 127 0.35 6.93 27.21
CA GLY A 127 1.43 6.30 26.45
C GLY A 127 1.09 4.87 26.01
N ALA A 128 0.38 4.10 26.84
CA ALA A 128 -0.08 2.75 26.49
C ALA A 128 -1.13 2.78 25.37
N LEU A 129 -2.06 3.73 25.43
CA LEU A 129 -3.07 3.94 24.41
C LEU A 129 -2.43 4.39 23.08
N ALA A 130 -1.47 5.30 23.14
CA ALA A 130 -0.71 5.75 21.97
C ALA A 130 0.02 4.60 21.27
N VAL A 131 0.67 3.71 22.03
CA VAL A 131 1.27 2.48 21.50
C VAL A 131 0.21 1.57 20.86
N GLY A 132 -0.95 1.41 21.51
CA GLY A 132 -2.07 0.63 20.97
C GLY A 132 -2.53 1.12 19.59
N TRP A 133 -2.66 2.45 19.42
CA TRP A 133 -3.04 3.05 18.13
C TRP A 133 -2.00 2.82 17.03
N GLN A 134 -0.71 2.74 17.37
CA GLN A 134 0.32 2.41 16.38
C GLN A 134 0.16 1.00 15.81
N TYR A 135 -0.30 0.03 16.60
CA TYR A 135 -0.64 -1.30 16.08
C TYR A 135 -1.87 -1.28 15.17
N VAL A 136 -2.87 -0.44 15.48
CA VAL A 136 -4.04 -0.24 14.61
C VAL A 136 -3.61 0.38 13.27
N GLN A 137 -2.66 1.33 13.29
CA GLN A 137 -2.11 1.94 12.08
C GLN A 137 -1.47 0.91 11.13
N VAL A 138 -0.80 -0.13 11.66
CA VAL A 138 -0.27 -1.22 10.83
C VAL A 138 -1.38 -1.91 10.03
N ALA A 139 -2.53 -2.15 10.65
CA ALA A 139 -3.67 -2.77 9.98
C ALA A 139 -4.29 -1.83 8.93
N ILE A 140 -4.34 -0.52 9.21
CA ILE A 140 -4.82 0.49 8.25
C ILE A 140 -3.89 0.56 7.02
N ILE A 141 -2.58 0.58 7.21
CA ILE A 141 -1.58 0.56 6.12
C ILE A 141 -1.77 -0.67 5.22
N LEU A 142 -1.99 -1.85 5.83
CA LEU A 142 -2.28 -3.07 5.07
C LEU A 142 -3.60 -2.96 4.31
N ALA A 143 -4.64 -2.39 4.90
CA ALA A 143 -5.92 -2.18 4.23
C ALA A 143 -5.77 -1.24 3.01
N GLN A 144 -5.06 -0.12 3.18
CA GLN A 144 -4.74 0.82 2.10
C GLN A 144 -3.97 0.14 0.96
N LEU A 145 -3.00 -0.73 1.28
CA LEU A 145 -2.29 -1.54 0.30
C LEU A 145 -3.23 -2.40 -0.56
N TYR A 146 -4.14 -3.15 0.07
CA TYR A 146 -5.04 -4.03 -0.67
C TYR A 146 -6.05 -3.26 -1.53
N VAL A 147 -6.51 -2.09 -1.07
CA VAL A 147 -7.37 -1.21 -1.86
C VAL A 147 -6.62 -0.66 -3.08
N ALA A 148 -5.39 -0.19 -2.91
CA ALA A 148 -4.56 0.28 -4.02
C ALA A 148 -4.30 -0.81 -5.08
N LEU A 149 -4.09 -2.05 -4.62
CA LEU A 149 -3.92 -3.20 -5.50
C LEU A 149 -5.17 -3.49 -6.33
N ALA A 150 -6.35 -3.35 -5.71
CA ALA A 150 -7.63 -3.53 -6.37
C ALA A 150 -7.84 -2.48 -7.46
N PHE A 151 -7.51 -1.21 -7.17
CA PHE A 151 -7.56 -0.13 -8.17
C PHE A 151 -6.65 -0.40 -9.36
N TYR A 152 -5.40 -0.79 -9.11
CA TYR A 152 -4.47 -1.11 -10.19
C TYR A 152 -4.98 -2.25 -11.08
N SER A 153 -5.48 -3.32 -10.45
CA SER A 153 -6.02 -4.47 -11.16
C SER A 153 -7.26 -4.11 -11.99
N PHE A 154 -8.09 -3.20 -11.49
CA PHE A 154 -9.25 -2.67 -12.21
C PHE A 154 -8.83 -1.87 -13.46
N PHE A 155 -7.93 -0.90 -13.33
CA PHE A 155 -7.46 -0.09 -14.46
C PHE A 155 -6.74 -0.93 -15.51
N TYR A 156 -5.90 -1.86 -15.08
CA TYR A 156 -5.25 -2.79 -16.00
C TYR A 156 -6.28 -3.66 -16.74
N GLY A 157 -7.35 -4.11 -16.07
CA GLY A 157 -8.46 -4.83 -16.70
C GLY A 157 -9.16 -4.01 -17.79
N ILE A 158 -9.42 -2.73 -17.53
CA ILE A 158 -9.99 -1.80 -18.53
C ILE A 158 -9.04 -1.65 -19.72
N LEU A 159 -7.76 -1.37 -19.46
CA LEU A 159 -6.75 -1.17 -20.51
C LEU A 159 -6.58 -2.43 -21.36
N SER A 160 -6.47 -3.60 -20.73
CA SER A 160 -6.37 -4.88 -21.43
C SER A 160 -7.59 -5.15 -22.32
N SER A 161 -8.80 -4.88 -21.80
CA SER A 161 -10.05 -5.02 -22.56
C SER A 161 -10.11 -4.05 -23.74
N LEU A 162 -9.69 -2.80 -23.53
CA LEU A 162 -9.62 -1.78 -24.57
C LEU A 162 -8.59 -2.15 -25.65
N PHE A 163 -7.40 -2.61 -25.27
CA PHE A 163 -6.38 -3.03 -26.23
C PHE A 163 -6.81 -4.24 -27.05
N ASN A 164 -7.52 -5.18 -26.43
CA ASN A 164 -8.10 -6.31 -27.15
C ASN A 164 -9.24 -5.87 -28.09
N TRP A 165 -10.07 -4.92 -27.66
CA TRP A 165 -11.10 -4.33 -28.51
C TRP A 165 -10.51 -3.54 -29.69
N ILE A 166 -9.47 -2.74 -29.48
CA ILE A 166 -8.77 -2.02 -30.57
C ILE A 166 -8.16 -3.01 -31.57
N LYS A 167 -7.57 -4.11 -31.07
CA LYS A 167 -6.97 -5.14 -31.92
C LYS A 167 -8.00 -5.94 -32.72
N ASN A 168 -9.23 -6.09 -32.21
CA ASN A 168 -10.29 -6.81 -32.89
C ASN A 168 -11.66 -6.16 -32.56
N PRO A 169 -12.00 -5.04 -33.20
CA PRO A 169 -13.17 -4.26 -32.82
C PRO A 169 -14.43 -5.01 -33.23
N SER A 170 -15.14 -5.58 -32.25
CA SER A 170 -16.51 -6.07 -32.42
C SER A 170 -17.46 -4.88 -32.46
N LEU A 171 -17.40 -4.10 -33.54
CA LEU A 171 -18.49 -3.20 -33.88
C LEU A 171 -19.67 -4.08 -34.32
N PRO A 172 -20.88 -3.94 -33.73
CA PRO A 172 -22.08 -4.54 -34.27
C PRO A 172 -22.49 -3.78 -35.54
N ILE A 173 -21.66 -3.87 -36.58
CA ILE A 173 -22.07 -3.43 -37.91
C ILE A 173 -22.96 -4.56 -38.41
N LYS A 174 -24.26 -4.29 -38.53
CA LYS A 174 -25.12 -5.11 -39.38
C LYS A 174 -24.47 -5.10 -40.77
N THR A 175 -23.83 -6.21 -41.12
CA THR A 175 -23.52 -6.51 -42.52
C THR A 175 -24.86 -6.72 -43.21
N SER A 176 -25.33 -5.69 -43.91
CA SER A 176 -26.47 -5.79 -44.82
C SER A 176 -26.00 -5.78 -46.26
#